data_AF-A0AAW4BEQ4-F1
#
_entry.id   AF-A0AAW4BEQ4-F1
#
_cell.length_a   1.000
_cell.length_b   1.000
_cell.length_c   1.000
_cell.angle_alpha   90.00
_cell.angle_beta   90.00
_cell.angle_gamma   90.00
#
_symmetry.space_group_name_H-M   'P 1'
#
loop_
_entity.id
_entity.type
_entity.pdbx_description
1 polymer ?
#
loop_
_entity_poly.entity_id
_entity_poly.type
_entity_poly.pdbx_seq_one_letter_code
_entity_poly.pdbx_strand_id
1 'polypeptide(L)' 'QVVKVTINGTNDAATIAGDTAVVADETDAALTLSGTLSSEDVDNTDNRFTAKTIEGTNGTFSIDANGAWTFVAN' A
#
# COMPACT_ATOMS: atom_id res chain seq x y z
N GLN A 1 -4.64 -5.24 49.82
CA GLN A 1 -5.53 -5.68 48.73
C GLN A 1 -4.98 -5.11 47.44
N VAL A 2 -4.78 -5.93 46.41
CA VAL A 2 -4.27 -5.47 45.11
C VAL A 2 -5.45 -5.41 44.14
N VAL A 3 -5.75 -4.24 43.60
CA VAL A 3 -6.76 -4.07 42.55
C VAL A 3 -6.05 -4.27 41.22
N LYS A 4 -6.50 -5.25 40.44
CA LYS A 4 -5.98 -5.52 39.10
C LYS A 4 -6.99 -5.02 38.09
N VAL A 5 -6.59 -4.04 37.28
CA VAL A 5 -7.38 -3.55 36.15
C VAL A 5 -6.71 -4.06 34.89
N THR A 6 -7.48 -4.74 34.03
CA THR A 6 -7.04 -5.17 32.70
C THR A 6 -7.69 -4.26 31.67
N ILE A 7 -6.90 -3.62 30.82
CA ILE A 7 -7.39 -2.84 29.68
C ILE A 7 -7.04 -3.64 28.42
N ASN A 8 -8.05 -3.94 27.60
CA ASN A 8 -7.87 -4.59 26.31
C ASN A 8 -8.11 -3.54 25.22
N GLY A 9 -7.07 -3.19 24.47
CA GLY A 9 -7.20 -2.36 23.27
C GLY A 9 -7.77 -3.14 22.09
N THR A 10 -8.20 -2.43 21.05
CA THR A 10 -8.57 -2.96 19.73
C THR A 10 -7.57 -2.44 18.70
N ASN A 11 -7.29 -3.21 17.64
CA ASN A 11 -6.42 -2.77 16.56
C ASN A 11 -7.13 -1.74 15.65
N ASP A 12 -6.51 -0.59 15.44
CA ASP A 12 -6.87 0.45 14.51
C ASP A 12 -6.43 0.08 13.08
N ALA A 13 -7.12 0.59 12.06
CA ALA A 13 -6.73 0.31 10.68
C ALA A 13 -5.57 1.21 10.23
N ALA A 14 -4.59 0.66 9.54
CA ALA A 14 -3.54 1.43 8.91
C ALA A 14 -4.08 2.47 7.92
N THR A 15 -3.52 3.67 7.95
CA THR A 15 -3.80 4.76 7.01
C THR A 15 -2.80 4.71 5.85
N ILE A 16 -3.29 4.79 4.61
CA ILE A 16 -2.45 4.77 3.40
C ILE A 16 -2.38 6.16 2.77
N ALA A 17 -1.17 6.63 2.42
CA ALA A 17 -0.93 7.91 1.76
C ALA A 17 0.16 7.78 0.67
N GLY A 18 0.59 8.91 0.07
CA GLY A 18 1.60 8.96 -0.99
C GLY A 18 1.00 9.08 -2.40
N ASP A 19 1.65 8.47 -3.39
CA ASP A 19 1.24 8.47 -4.79
C ASP A 19 0.08 7.50 -5.02
N THR A 20 -1.09 7.84 -4.48
CA THR A 20 -2.30 7.01 -4.54
C THR A 20 -2.96 6.98 -5.91
N ALA A 21 -2.62 7.94 -6.77
CA ALA A 21 -3.06 7.99 -8.15
C ALA A 21 -2.01 8.70 -9.02
N VAL A 22 -1.68 8.08 -10.15
CA VAL A 22 -0.89 8.69 -11.23
C VAL A 22 -1.67 8.48 -12.52
N VAL A 23 -1.76 9.52 -13.33
CA VAL A 23 -2.49 9.51 -14.60
C VAL A 23 -1.51 9.76 -15.73
N ALA A 24 -1.65 9.03 -16.81
CA ALA A 24 -0.95 9.27 -18.06
C ALA A 24 -1.90 8.99 -19.22
N ASP A 25 -1.66 9.68 -20.33
CA ASP A 25 -2.37 9.43 -21.58
C ASP A 25 -1.82 8.17 -22.26
N GLU A 26 -2.70 7.46 -22.98
CA GLU A 26 -2.31 6.33 -23.82
C GLU A 26 -1.34 6.78 -24.92
N THR A 27 -0.40 5.90 -25.26
CA THR A 27 0.55 6.11 -26.37
C THR A 27 0.72 4.83 -27.16
N ASP A 28 1.23 4.92 -28.40
CA ASP A 28 1.61 3.75 -29.22
C ASP A 28 2.88 3.02 -28.72
N ALA A 29 3.38 3.35 -27.52
CA ALA A 29 4.53 2.74 -26.87
C ALA A 29 4.15 2.17 -25.50
N ALA A 30 4.97 1.25 -24.99
CA ALA A 30 4.77 0.65 -23.68
C ALA A 30 4.72 1.73 -22.58
N LEU A 31 3.63 1.76 -21.82
CA LEU A 31 3.41 2.70 -20.73
C LEU A 31 3.73 2.04 -19.39
N THR A 32 4.62 2.66 -18.62
CA THR A 32 4.92 2.25 -17.24
C THR A 32 4.73 3.43 -16.30
N LEU A 33 3.92 3.24 -15.26
CA LEU A 33 3.71 4.18 -14.17
C LEU A 33 4.34 3.63 -12.90
N SER A 34 4.75 4.52 -12.01
CA SER A 34 5.32 4.14 -10.73
C SER A 34 5.05 5.20 -9.68
N GLY A 35 5.10 4.81 -8.42
CA GLY A 35 5.01 5.73 -7.29
C GLY A 35 5.38 5.03 -5.99
N THR A 36 5.22 5.77 -4.88
CA THR A 36 5.43 5.22 -3.54
C THR A 36 4.22 5.48 -2.65
N LEU A 37 3.74 4.44 -1.96
CA LEU A 37 2.75 4.54 -0.91
C LEU A 37 3.41 4.47 0.47
N SER A 38 2.81 5.15 1.45
CA SER A 38 3.15 5.00 2.86
C SER A 38 1.99 4.36 3.62
N SER A 39 2.32 3.65 4.70
CA SER A 39 1.35 3.07 5.64
C SER A 39 1.69 3.57 7.04
N GLU A 40 0.69 4.02 7.79
CA GLU A 40 0.84 4.41 9.19
C GLU A 40 -0.24 3.74 10.03
N ASP A 41 0.16 3.01 11.07
CA ASP A 41 -0.75 2.35 12.01
C ASP A 41 -0.33 2.69 13.45
N VAL A 42 -1.28 3.11 14.27
CA VAL A 42 -1.00 3.54 15.65
C VAL A 42 -0.73 2.36 16.58
N ASP A 43 -1.24 1.18 16.24
CA ASP A 43 -1.05 -0.05 17.02
C ASP A 43 0.09 -0.92 16.47
N ASN A 44 0.44 -0.74 15.19
CA ASN A 44 1.51 -1.49 14.53
C ASN A 44 2.62 -0.59 14.02
N THR A 45 3.78 -0.63 14.69
CA THR A 45 4.97 0.13 14.26
C THR A 45 5.60 -0.41 12.97
N ASP A 46 5.23 -1.61 12.53
CA ASP A 46 5.71 -2.20 11.28
C ASP A 46 4.85 -1.69 10.11
N ASN A 47 5.10 -0.46 9.71
CA ASN A 47 4.47 0.31 8.64
C ASN A 47 4.82 -0.27 7.25
N ARG A 48 4.43 -1.52 6.99
CA ARG A 48 4.85 -2.29 5.80
C ARG A 48 3.68 -2.80 4.97
N PHE A 49 3.93 -2.93 3.67
CA PHE A 49 3.01 -3.56 2.75
C PHE A 49 3.28 -5.05 2.61
N THR A 50 2.24 -5.81 2.28
CA THR A 50 2.43 -7.16 1.75
C THR A 50 2.72 -7.04 0.26
N ALA A 51 3.94 -7.42 -0.14
CA ALA A 51 4.33 -7.39 -1.54
C ALA A 51 3.38 -8.24 -2.39
N LYS A 52 2.89 -7.68 -3.50
CA LYS A 52 1.88 -8.34 -4.32
C LYS A 52 1.95 -7.88 -5.78
N THR A 53 1.69 -8.82 -6.68
CA THR A 53 1.42 -8.55 -8.09
C THR A 53 -0.04 -8.88 -8.39
N ILE A 54 -0.68 -8.02 -9.18
CA ILE A 54 -2.07 -8.11 -9.60
C ILE A 54 -2.09 -7.96 -11.12
N GLU A 55 -2.48 -9.03 -11.79
CA GLU A 55 -2.71 -9.02 -13.24
C GLU A 55 -4.13 -8.50 -13.51
N GLY A 56 -4.22 -7.38 -14.23
CA GLY A 56 -5.48 -6.80 -14.69
C GLY A 56 -5.62 -6.92 -16.21
N THR A 57 -6.82 -6.62 -16.72
CA THR A 57 -7.09 -6.65 -18.17
C THR A 57 -6.21 -5.66 -18.94
N ASN A 58 -5.94 -4.49 -18.35
CA ASN A 58 -5.26 -3.37 -19.02
C ASN A 58 -3.77 -3.29 -18.69
N GLY A 59 -3.25 -4.20 -17.86
CA GLY A 59 -1.86 -4.17 -17.41
C GLY A 59 -1.64 -4.87 -16.08
N THR A 60 -0.39 -4.87 -15.64
CA THR A 60 0.08 -5.53 -14.42
C THR A 60 0.45 -4.48 -13.38
N PHE A 61 -0.10 -4.60 -12.17
CA PHE A 61 0.29 -3.79 -11.01
C PHE A 61 1.14 -4.62 -10.05
N SER A 62 2.24 -4.05 -9.55
CA SER A 62 3.08 -4.64 -8.51
C SER A 62 3.39 -3.62 -7.43
N ILE A 63 3.43 -4.06 -6.17
CA ILE A 63 3.90 -3.27 -5.02
C ILE A 63 4.84 -4.11 -4.16
N ASP A 64 5.91 -3.49 -3.66
CA ASP A 64 6.85 -4.12 -2.74
C ASP A 64 6.49 -3.88 -1.27
N ALA A 65 7.25 -4.48 -0.34
CA ALA A 65 6.98 -4.35 1.09
C ALA A 65 7.27 -2.95 1.67
N ASN A 66 7.95 -2.10 0.91
CA ASN A 66 8.29 -0.72 1.29
C ASN A 66 7.31 0.29 0.67
N GLY A 67 6.32 -0.18 -0.10
CA GLY A 67 5.29 0.66 -0.72
C GLY A 67 5.68 1.19 -2.10
N ALA A 68 6.83 0.81 -2.66
CA ALA A 68 7.18 1.15 -4.03
C ALA A 68 6.33 0.31 -4.99
N TRP A 69 5.61 0.97 -5.90
CA TRP A 69 4.71 0.31 -6.84
C TRP A 69 5.01 0.66 -8.29
N THR A 70 4.64 -0.25 -9.19
CA THR A 70 4.71 -0.09 -10.63
C THR A 70 3.42 -0.60 -11.29
N PHE A 71 2.97 0.08 -12.34
CA PHE A 71 1.94 -0.39 -13.24
C PHE A 71 2.48 -0.41 -14.67
N VAL A 72 2.38 -1.55 -15.35
CA VAL A 72 2.80 -1.72 -16.75
C VAL A 72 1.55 -1.99 -17.57
N ALA A 73 1.25 -1.12 -18.54
CA ALA A 73 0.12 -1.31 -19.45
C ALA A 73 0.41 -2.42 -20.48
N ASN A 74 -0.64 -3.13 -20.89
CA ASN A 74 -0.58 -4.18 -21.94
C ASN A 74 -0.50 -3.60 -23.35
#